data_AF-A0A835YKD9-F1
#
_entry.id   AF-A0A835YKD9-F1
#
_cell.length_a   1.000
_cell.length_b   1.000
_cell.length_c   1.000
_cell.angle_alpha   90.00
_cell.angle_beta   90.00
_cell.angle_gamma   90.00
#
_symmetry.space_group_name_H-M   'P 1'
#
loop_
_entity.id
_entity.type
_entity.pdbx_description
1 polymer ?
#
loop_
_entity_poly.entity_id
_entity_poly.type
_entity_poly.pdbx_seq_one_letter_code
_entity_poly.pdbx_strand_id
1 'polypeptide(L)'
;MDALQALRQACIQGRVPTLTPEDTTVVLGDRGSPWPLDTKTSWRSASHELYTLHSLILLLQYADKPIGDYLRTAIAWKVKFVSNIDRRELLAYLKRERDTTDAMHIDKSDIS
;
A
#
# COMPACT_ATOMS: atom_id res chain seq x y z
N MET A 1 -1.26 -8.29 -13.08
CA MET A 1 -0.68 -8.03 -11.74
C MET A 1 -1.37 -6.80 -11.19
N ASP A 2 -2.01 -6.89 -10.02
CA ASP A 2 -2.68 -5.74 -9.40
C ASP A 2 -1.66 -4.79 -8.72
N ALA A 3 -2.13 -3.61 -8.32
CA ALA A 3 -1.31 -2.58 -7.67
C ALA A 3 -0.64 -3.06 -6.37
N LEU A 4 -1.33 -3.90 -5.59
CA LEU A 4 -0.85 -4.44 -4.33
C LEU A 4 0.28 -5.46 -4.57
N GLN A 5 0.11 -6.34 -5.55
CA GLN A 5 1.13 -7.31 -5.95
C GLN A 5 2.37 -6.62 -6.52
N ALA A 6 2.18 -5.58 -7.33
CA ALA A 6 3.28 -4.77 -7.85
C ALA A 6 4.05 -4.08 -6.70
N LEU A 7 3.34 -3.51 -5.71
CA LEU A 7 3.94 -2.90 -4.54
C LEU A 7 4.68 -3.93 -3.67
N ARG A 8 4.09 -5.11 -3.44
CA ARG A 8 4.74 -6.21 -2.72
C ARG A 8 6.03 -6.64 -3.42
N GLN A 9 6.00 -6.78 -4.73
CA GLN A 9 7.19 -7.14 -5.50
C GLN A 9 8.29 -6.08 -5.38
N ALA A 10 7.92 -4.79 -5.43
CA ALA A 10 8.86 -3.69 -5.19
C ALA A 10 9.46 -3.73 -3.77
N CYS A 11 8.65 -4.06 -2.75
CA CYS A 11 9.14 -4.27 -1.38
C CYS A 11 10.15 -5.42 -1.29
N ILE A 12 9.85 -6.57 -1.90
CA ILE A 12 10.73 -7.76 -1.91
C ILE A 12 12.06 -7.46 -2.61
N GLN A 13 12.04 -6.62 -3.64
CA GLN A 13 13.24 -6.20 -4.38
C GLN A 13 14.04 -5.10 -3.66
N GLY A 14 13.58 -4.60 -2.50
CA GLY A 14 14.20 -3.49 -1.80
C GLY A 14 14.08 -2.15 -2.53
N ARG A 15 13.07 -2.01 -3.40
CA ARG A 15 12.83 -0.85 -4.28
C ARG A 15 11.52 -0.15 -3.94
N VAL A 16 11.27 0.06 -2.65
CA VAL A 16 10.08 0.79 -2.21
C VAL A 16 10.21 2.26 -2.63
N PRO A 17 9.24 2.81 -3.39
CA PRO A 17 9.28 4.21 -3.75
C PRO A 17 9.13 5.09 -2.51
N THR A 18 9.80 6.24 -2.51
CA THR A 18 9.60 7.31 -1.52
C THR A 18 8.75 8.37 -2.17
N LEU A 19 7.68 8.79 -1.50
CA LEU A 19 6.77 9.82 -2.02
C LEU A 19 7.11 11.19 -1.44
N THR A 20 6.74 12.22 -2.19
CA THR A 20 6.60 13.61 -1.75
C THR A 20 5.13 14.04 -1.81
N PRO A 21 4.75 15.16 -1.16
CA PRO A 21 3.37 15.65 -1.18
C PRO A 21 2.83 15.99 -2.59
N GLU A 22 3.72 16.28 -3.54
CA GLU A 22 3.39 16.72 -4.90
C GLU A 22 3.22 15.55 -5.87
N ASP A 23 3.63 14.34 -5.46
CA ASP A 23 3.51 13.15 -6.30
C ASP A 23 2.04 12.83 -6.56
N THR A 24 1.73 12.50 -7.81
CA THR A 24 0.40 12.05 -8.24
C THR A 24 0.41 10.65 -8.80
N THR A 25 1.59 10.16 -9.18
CA THR A 25 1.81 8.82 -9.73
C THR A 25 3.06 8.18 -9.16
N VAL A 26 3.18 6.86 -9.27
CA VAL A 26 4.35 6.11 -8.82
C VAL A 26 4.70 5.01 -9.79
N VAL A 27 6.00 4.79 -10.01
CA VAL A 27 6.48 3.66 -10.82
C VAL A 27 6.88 2.53 -9.87
N LEU A 28 6.32 1.35 -10.10
CA LEU A 28 6.62 0.14 -9.34
C LEU A 28 7.47 -0.79 -10.23
N GLY A 29 8.78 -0.89 -9.94
CA GLY A 29 9.76 -1.68 -10.71
C GLY A 29 10.42 -0.91 -11.88
N ASP A 30 11.26 -1.59 -12.66
CA ASP A 30 12.16 -0.92 -13.64
C ASP A 30 11.52 -0.59 -14.99
N ARG A 31 10.35 -1.17 -15.30
CA ARG A 31 9.71 -1.09 -16.63
C ARG A 31 8.20 -0.90 -16.60
N GLY A 32 7.64 -0.50 -15.45
CA GLY A 32 6.20 -0.31 -15.30
C GLY A 32 5.72 1.05 -15.81
N SER A 33 4.52 1.10 -16.38
CA SER A 33 3.79 2.37 -16.53
C SER A 33 3.54 2.98 -15.14
N PRO A 34 3.58 4.32 -15.00
CA PRO A 34 3.25 4.98 -13.74
C PRO A 34 1.81 4.68 -13.33
N TRP A 35 1.62 4.34 -12.06
CA TRP A 35 0.32 4.10 -11.44
C TRP A 35 -0.16 5.37 -10.75
N PRO A 36 -1.42 5.81 -10.96
CA PRO A 36 -2.01 6.86 -10.15
C PRO A 36 -2.00 6.50 -8.66
N LEU A 37 -1.61 7.45 -7.79
CA LEU A 37 -1.51 7.20 -6.35
C LEU A 37 -2.87 6.94 -5.67
N ASP A 38 -3.96 7.39 -6.28
CA ASP A 38 -5.34 7.11 -5.87
C ASP A 38 -5.84 5.72 -6.28
N THR A 39 -5.03 4.94 -7.01
CA THR A 39 -5.38 3.57 -7.40
C THR A 39 -5.69 2.74 -6.15
N LYS A 40 -6.91 2.19 -6.12
CA LYS A 40 -7.35 1.27 -5.06
C LYS A 40 -6.62 -0.07 -5.20
N THR A 41 -6.11 -0.54 -4.07
CA THR A 41 -5.44 -1.83 -3.94
C THR A 41 -6.45 -2.93 -3.59
N SER A 42 -6.08 -4.19 -3.75
CA SER A 42 -6.91 -5.34 -3.36
C SER A 42 -6.97 -5.58 -1.84
N TRP A 43 -6.29 -4.75 -1.04
CA TRP A 43 -6.37 -4.83 0.42
C TRP A 43 -7.57 -4.06 0.95
N ARG A 44 -8.45 -4.78 1.67
CA ARG A 44 -9.63 -4.22 2.30
C ARG A 44 -9.35 -3.89 3.77
N SER A 45 -9.67 -2.68 4.19
CA SER A 45 -9.59 -2.28 5.60
C SER A 45 -10.60 -3.04 6.44
N ALA A 46 -10.41 -3.02 7.76
CA ALA A 46 -11.42 -3.48 8.72
C ALA A 46 -12.78 -2.76 8.57
N SER A 47 -12.81 -1.57 7.97
CA SER A 47 -14.05 -0.82 7.64
C SER A 47 -14.62 -1.12 6.25
N HIS A 48 -14.16 -2.20 5.59
CA HIS A 48 -14.57 -2.65 4.26
C HIS A 48 -14.19 -1.76 3.07
N GLU A 49 -13.33 -0.76 3.26
CA GLU A 49 -12.87 0.14 2.21
C GLU A 49 -11.49 -0.28 1.69
N LEU A 50 -11.24 -0.10 0.40
CA LEU A 50 -9.94 -0.43 -0.19
C LEU A 50 -8.93 0.69 0.08
N TYR A 51 -7.71 0.32 0.48
CA TYR A 51 -6.61 1.27 0.60
C TYR A 51 -6.08 1.67 -0.77
N THR A 52 -5.62 2.91 -0.90
CA THR A 52 -4.94 3.38 -2.12
C THR A 52 -3.45 3.07 -2.09
N LEU A 53 -2.79 3.09 -3.26
CA LEU A 53 -1.33 3.00 -3.34
C LEU A 53 -0.64 4.05 -2.47
N HIS A 54 -1.14 5.29 -2.46
CA HIS A 54 -0.61 6.35 -1.60
C HIS A 54 -0.62 5.94 -0.12
N SER A 55 -1.74 5.38 0.34
CA SER A 55 -1.92 4.96 1.73
C SER A 55 -0.88 3.92 2.15
N LEU A 56 -0.62 2.95 1.26
CA LEU A 56 0.28 1.83 1.54
C LEU A 56 1.76 2.23 1.45
N ILE A 57 2.13 3.04 0.45
CA ILE A 57 3.50 3.51 0.29
C ILE A 57 3.88 4.45 1.43
N LEU A 58 2.97 5.36 1.82
CA LEU A 58 3.20 6.24 2.96
C LEU A 58 3.36 5.44 4.26
N LEU A 59 2.61 4.36 4.44
CA LEU A 59 2.81 3.47 5.58
C LEU A 59 4.22 2.85 5.56
N LEU A 60 4.69 2.36 4.42
CA LEU A 60 6.02 1.75 4.28
C LEU A 60 7.15 2.77 4.58
N GLN A 61 7.05 3.99 4.05
CA GLN A 61 8.02 5.07 4.29
C GLN A 61 8.14 5.46 5.77
N TYR A 62 7.09 5.20 6.56
CA TYR A 62 7.04 5.46 7.99
C TYR A 62 6.92 4.16 8.83
N ALA A 63 7.29 3.01 8.27
CA ALA A 63 7.16 1.72 8.96
C ALA A 63 8.02 1.69 10.25
N ASP A 64 9.22 2.25 10.18
CA ASP A 64 10.22 2.24 11.25
C ASP A 64 10.29 3.59 12.02
N LYS A 65 9.36 4.51 11.73
CA LYS A 65 9.25 5.82 12.39
C LYS A 65 8.15 5.80 13.46
N PRO A 66 8.17 6.72 14.45
CA PRO A 66 7.07 6.87 15.40
C PRO A 66 5.73 7.05 14.68
N ILE A 67 4.69 6.35 15.16
CA ILE A 67 3.36 6.41 14.56
C ILE A 67 2.79 7.84 14.51
N GLY A 68 3.16 8.70 15.46
CA GLY A 68 2.75 10.10 15.46
C GLY A 68 3.22 10.87 14.23
N ASP A 69 4.42 10.57 13.71
CA ASP A 69 4.92 11.19 12.48
C ASP A 69 4.11 10.73 11.27
N TYR A 70 3.85 9.42 11.19
CA TYR A 70 3.01 8.84 10.14
C TYR A 70 1.62 9.51 10.07
N LEU A 71 0.94 9.62 11.21
CA LEU A 71 -0.40 10.19 11.28
C LEU A 71 -0.39 11.68 10.92
N ARG A 72 0.58 12.45 11.42
CA ARG A 72 0.71 13.88 11.07
C ARG A 72 0.92 14.07 9.58
N THR A 73 1.81 13.29 8.97
CA THR A 73 2.08 13.35 7.53
C THR A 73 0.85 12.95 6.71
N ALA A 74 0.18 11.86 7.08
CA ALA A 74 -1.03 11.42 6.38
C ALA A 74 -2.13 12.51 6.39
N ILE A 75 -2.34 13.17 7.53
CA ILE A 75 -3.28 14.30 7.64
C ILE A 75 -2.84 15.47 6.75
N ALA A 76 -1.56 15.87 6.82
CA ALA A 76 -1.04 16.99 6.04
C ALA A 76 -1.17 16.74 4.53
N TRP A 77 -0.95 15.51 4.08
CA TRP A 77 -0.99 15.13 2.66
C TRP A 77 -2.41 14.75 2.21
N LYS A 78 -3.40 14.80 3.11
CA LYS A 78 -4.80 14.37 2.87
C LYS A 78 -4.89 12.92 2.39
N VAL A 79 -4.01 12.07 2.91
CA VAL A 79 -3.95 10.63 2.61
C VAL A 79 -4.68 9.88 3.70
N LYS A 80 -5.53 8.94 3.31
CA LYS A 80 -6.18 8.05 4.27
C LYS A 80 -5.13 7.15 4.92
N PHE A 81 -5.01 7.22 6.25
CA PHE A 81 -4.07 6.37 6.97
C PHE A 81 -4.58 4.93 7.08
N VAL A 82 -3.65 3.98 7.13
CA VAL A 82 -3.90 2.57 7.41
C VAL A 82 -4.21 2.42 8.90
N SER A 83 -5.28 1.69 9.21
CA SER A 83 -5.72 1.51 10.58
C SER A 83 -4.68 0.73 11.39
N ASN A 84 -4.65 0.92 12.71
CA ASN A 84 -3.73 0.15 13.56
C ASN A 84 -3.98 -1.37 13.52
N ILE A 85 -5.24 -1.77 13.27
CA ILE A 85 -5.64 -3.17 13.13
C ILE A 85 -4.96 -3.77 11.89
N ASP A 86 -5.08 -3.07 10.76
CA ASP A 86 -4.57 -3.55 9.47
C ASP A 86 -3.05 -3.39 9.35
N ARG A 87 -2.45 -2.42 10.05
CA ARG A 87 -1.03 -2.04 9.93
C ARG A 87 -0.08 -3.23 10.08
N ARG A 88 -0.26 -4.05 11.12
CA ARG A 88 0.64 -5.16 11.41
C ARG A 88 0.60 -6.23 10.31
N GLU A 89 -0.60 -6.63 9.91
CA GLU A 89 -0.79 -7.68 8.90
C GLU A 89 -0.37 -7.22 7.51
N LEU A 90 -0.68 -5.96 7.17
CA LEU A 90 -0.33 -5.37 5.89
C LEU A 90 1.19 -5.20 5.73
N LEU A 91 1.89 -4.77 6.78
CA LEU A 91 3.36 -4.72 6.77
C LEU A 91 3.98 -6.11 6.65
N ALA A 92 3.47 -7.10 7.40
CA ALA A 92 3.97 -8.47 7.33
C ALA A 92 3.80 -9.07 5.92
N TYR A 93 2.67 -8.80 5.27
CA TYR A 93 2.41 -9.23 3.90
C TYR A 93 3.35 -8.56 2.89
N LEU A 94 3.52 -7.24 2.97
CA LEU A 94 4.35 -6.47 2.04
C LEU A 94 5.85 -6.78 2.20
N LYS A 95 6.32 -7.02 3.43
CA LYS A 95 7.72 -7.35 3.75
C LYS A 95 8.07 -8.83 3.59
N ARG A 96 7.16 -9.66 3.04
CA ARG A 96 7.36 -11.11 2.84
C ARG A 96 7.53 -11.90 4.14
N GLU A 97 7.01 -11.39 5.25
CA GLU A 97 6.87 -12.16 6.49
C GLU A 97 5.67 -13.13 6.40
N ARG A 98 4.75 -12.91 5.45
CA ARG A 98 3.65 -13.81 5.08
C ARG A 98 3.40 -13.83 3.56
N ASP A 99 2.96 -14.97 3.03
CA ASP A 99 2.66 -15.15 1.61
C ASP A 99 1.18 -14.90 1.24
N THR A 100 0.24 -15.10 2.17
CA THR A 100 -1.20 -14.88 1.97
C THR A 100 -1.86 -14.30 3.23
N THR A 101 -2.99 -13.60 3.08
CA THR A 101 -3.80 -13.09 4.19
C THR A 101 -5.28 -13.14 3.82
N ASP A 102 -6.15 -13.37 4.81
CA ASP A 102 -7.61 -13.41 4.66
C ASP A 102 -8.21 -12.04 4.28
N ALA A 103 -7.44 -10.96 4.40
CA ALA A 103 -7.85 -9.60 4.03
C ALA A 103 -7.76 -9.33 2.51
N MET A 104 -7.18 -10.26 1.74
CA MET A 104 -7.10 -10.15 0.28
C MET A 104 -8.46 -10.51 -0.34
N HIS A 105 -9.12 -9.52 -0.94
CA HIS A 105 -10.33 -9.81 -1.71
C HIS A 105 -9.92 -10.34 -3.09
N ILE A 106 -10.12 -11.64 -3.30
CA ILE A 106 -10.05 -12.25 -4.64
C ILE A 106 -11.39 -11.94 -5.30
N ASP A 107 -11.39 -11.02 -6.26
CA ASP A 107 -12.55 -10.77 -7.10
C ASP A 107 -12.79 -12.03 -7.95
N LYS A 108 -13.87 -12.78 -7.67
CA LYS A 108 -14.22 -14.01 -8.39
C LYS A 108 -15.01 -13.73 -9.68
N SER A 109 -14.85 -12.55 -10.26
CA SER A 109 -15.71 -12.08 -11.35
C SER A 109 -15.19 -12.39 -12.76
N ASP A 110 -14.02 -13.04 -12.91
CA ASP A 110 -13.43 -13.37 -14.24
C ASP A 110 -13.41 -14.88 -14.56
N ILE A 111 -14.43 -15.62 -14.14
CA ILE A 111 -14.71 -16.96 -14.68
C ILE A 111 -16.20 -17.04 -15.03
N SER A 112 -16.58 -16.53 -16.19
CA SER A 112 -17.78 -16.90 -16.94
C SER A 112 -17.59 -16.60 -18.41
#